data_AF-A0A0H1AYH0-F1
#
_entry.id   AF-A0A0H1AYH0-F1
#
_cell.length_a   1.000
_cell.length_b   1.000
_cell.length_c   1.000
_cell.angle_alpha   90.00
_cell.angle_beta   90.00
_cell.angle_gamma   90.00
#
_symmetry.space_group_name_H-M   'P 1'
#
loop_
_entity.id
_entity.type
_entity.pdbx_description
1 polymer ?
#
loop_
_entity_poly.entity_id
_entity_poly.type
_entity_poly.pdbx_seq_one_letter_code
_entity_poly.pdbx_strand_id
1 'polypeptide(L)'
;MVAERRQHDTERQRLEGLDGEAFEAAWIDAMVKGHQAALDKLDRELIPQAGAGEVRSHLERTRETIAGHLEQAQALQKPAGG
;
A
#
# COMPACT_ATOMS: atom_id res chain seq x y z
N MET A 1 12.89 8.58 -5.10
CA MET A 1 13.87 7.59 -4.60
C MET A 1 14.33 7.91 -3.16
N VAL A 2 15.08 8.99 -2.88
CA VAL A 2 15.58 9.27 -1.50
C VAL A 2 14.48 9.75 -0.54
N ALA A 3 13.54 10.57 -1.03
CA ALA A 3 12.44 11.09 -0.22
C ALA A 3 11.45 9.99 0.22
N GLU A 4 11.02 9.14 -0.72
CA GLU A 4 10.13 8.00 -0.42
C GLU A 4 10.80 7.04 0.57
N ARG A 5 12.10 6.74 0.41
CA ARG A 5 12.83 5.90 1.36
C ARG A 5 12.82 6.47 2.77
N ARG A 6 13.06 7.77 2.92
CA ARG A 6 12.98 8.44 4.23
C ARG A 6 11.58 8.36 4.83
N GLN A 7 10.54 8.56 4.03
CA GLN A 7 9.15 8.42 4.49
C GLN A 7 8.86 7.00 4.98
N HIS A 8 9.32 5.97 4.27
CA HIS A 8 9.18 4.58 4.69
C HIS A 8 9.97 4.25 5.97
N ASP A 9 11.19 4.80 6.12
CA ASP A 9 12.00 4.61 7.32
C ASP A 9 11.36 5.31 8.54
N THR A 10 10.81 6.52 8.36
CA THR A 10 10.09 7.25 9.41
C THR A 10 8.82 6.52 9.85
N GLU A 11 8.03 6.00 8.91
CA GLU A 11 6.82 5.25 9.28
C GLU A 11 7.16 3.96 10.02
N ARG A 12 8.23 3.27 9.61
CA ARG A 12 8.71 2.08 10.33
C ARG A 12 9.13 2.41 11.77
N GLN A 13 9.92 3.46 11.95
CA GLN A 13 10.34 3.92 13.29
C GLN A 13 9.15 4.32 14.16
N ARG A 14 8.12 4.93 13.57
CA ARG A 14 6.88 5.26 14.28
C ARG A 14 6.19 3.99 14.78
N LEU A 15 6.09 2.97 13.92
CA LEU A 15 5.45 1.69 14.25
C LEU A 15 6.24 0.90 15.31
N GLU A 16 7.57 0.93 15.26
CA GLU A 16 8.45 0.28 16.24
C GLU A 16 8.24 0.78 17.68
N GLY A 17 7.68 1.98 17.86
CA GLY A 17 7.37 2.55 19.18
C GLY A 17 5.94 2.34 19.66
N LEU A 18 5.12 1.58 18.94
CA LEU A 18 3.71 1.31 19.29
C LEU A 18 3.53 -0.16 19.66
N ASP A 19 2.55 -0.42 20.53
CA ASP A 19 2.19 -1.76 20.98
C ASP A 19 0.67 -1.98 20.96
N GLY A 20 0.25 -3.25 20.93
CA GLY A 20 -1.15 -3.66 21.06
C GLY A 20 -2.07 -3.02 20.01
N GLU A 21 -3.25 -2.56 20.45
CA GLU A 21 -4.25 -1.94 19.57
C GLU A 21 -3.72 -0.69 18.85
N ALA A 22 -2.83 0.07 19.49
CA ALA A 22 -2.23 1.26 18.87
C ALA A 22 -1.29 0.88 17.71
N PHE A 23 -0.54 -0.21 17.86
CA PHE A 23 0.26 -0.78 16.77
C PHE A 23 -0.64 -1.30 15.65
N GLU A 24 -1.67 -2.08 15.98
CA GLU A 24 -2.59 -2.66 15.00
C GLU A 24 -3.26 -1.59 14.13
N ALA A 25 -3.83 -0.57 14.76
CA ALA A 25 -4.46 0.55 14.05
C ALA A 25 -3.45 1.29 13.15
N ALA A 26 -2.26 1.59 13.68
CA ALA A 26 -1.21 2.28 12.94
C ALA A 26 -0.69 1.45 11.75
N TRP A 27 -0.56 0.13 11.92
CA TRP A 27 -0.14 -0.80 10.88
C TRP A 27 -1.17 -0.88 9.75
N ILE A 28 -2.46 -1.01 10.08
CA ILE A 28 -3.54 -1.03 9.09
C ILE A 28 -3.57 0.28 8.30
N ASP A 29 -3.45 1.42 8.98
CA ASP A 29 -3.34 2.74 8.33
C ASP A 29 -2.17 2.82 7.36
N ALA A 30 -1.00 2.31 7.74
CA ALA A 30 0.18 2.28 6.89
C ALA A 30 -0.02 1.37 5.67
N MET A 31 -0.68 0.21 5.84
CA MET A 31 -1.04 -0.71 4.76
C MET A 31 -1.98 -0.05 3.76
N VAL A 32 -3.05 0.62 4.22
CA VAL A 32 -3.99 1.34 3.34
C VAL A 32 -3.25 2.42 2.53
N LYS A 33 -2.46 3.27 3.20
CA LYS A 33 -1.71 4.34 2.54
C LYS A 33 -0.69 3.79 1.53
N GLY A 34 0.05 2.76 1.89
CA GLY A 34 1.06 2.14 1.03
C GLY A 34 0.48 1.51 -0.22
N HIS A 35 -0.61 0.76 -0.09
CA HIS A 35 -1.27 0.12 -1.23
C HIS A 35 -1.93 1.15 -2.16
N GLN A 36 -2.56 2.20 -1.62
CA GLN A 36 -3.11 3.28 -2.44
C GLN A 36 -2.01 3.99 -3.25
N ALA A 37 -0.87 4.31 -2.63
CA ALA A 37 0.26 4.94 -3.34
C ALA A 37 0.83 4.03 -4.43
N ALA A 38 0.88 2.71 -4.20
CA ALA A 38 1.32 1.75 -5.20
C ALA A 38 0.35 1.67 -6.40
N LEU A 39 -0.96 1.67 -6.15
CA LEU A 39 -1.98 1.72 -7.21
C LEU A 39 -1.88 3.00 -8.03
N ASP A 40 -1.75 4.15 -7.37
CA ASP A 40 -1.59 5.44 -8.04
C ASP A 40 -0.38 5.43 -8.99
N LYS A 41 0.74 4.84 -8.56
CA LYS A 41 1.95 4.71 -9.37
C LYS A 41 1.77 3.73 -10.54
N LEU A 42 1.11 2.60 -10.30
CA LEU A 42 0.79 1.64 -11.36
C LEU A 42 -0.09 2.28 -12.43
N ASP A 43 -1.12 3.01 -12.02
CA ASP A 43 -2.14 3.57 -12.90
C ASP A 43 -1.68 4.79 -13.67
N ARG A 44 -0.91 5.67 -13.02
CA ARG A 44 -0.49 6.94 -13.62
C ARG A 44 0.83 6.84 -14.37
N GLU A 45 1.70 5.92 -13.98
CA GLU A 45 3.07 5.85 -14.49
C GLU A 45 3.35 4.52 -15.18
N LEU A 46 3.32 3.42 -14.43
CA LEU A 46 3.94 2.17 -14.89
C LEU A 46 3.14 1.47 -15.99
N ILE A 47 1.84 1.29 -15.83
CA ILE A 47 0.98 0.62 -16.82
C ILE A 47 0.88 1.46 -18.11
N PRO A 48 0.65 2.79 -18.07
CA PRO A 48 0.62 3.60 -19.29
C PRO A 48 1.94 3.61 -20.07
N GLN A 49 3.08 3.57 -19.36
CA GLN A 49 4.41 3.56 -19.98
C GLN A 49 4.83 2.17 -20.46
N ALA A 50 4.22 1.10 -19.93
CA ALA A 50 4.44 -0.24 -20.41
C ALA A 50 3.75 -0.45 -21.77
N GLY A 51 4.55 -0.64 -22.81
CA GLY A 51 4.08 -1.09 -24.12
C GLY A 51 3.33 -2.43 -24.03
N ALA A 52 2.56 -2.76 -25.07
CA ALA A 52 1.82 -4.03 -25.11
C ALA A 52 2.77 -5.24 -25.02
N GLY A 53 2.41 -6.22 -24.18
CA GLY A 53 3.19 -7.45 -23.99
C GLY A 53 3.22 -7.90 -22.54
N GLU A 54 4.12 -8.85 -22.25
CA GLU A 54 4.17 -9.55 -20.97
C GLU A 54 4.39 -8.63 -19.77
N VAL A 55 5.19 -7.57 -19.93
CA VAL A 55 5.45 -6.58 -18.86
C VAL A 55 4.17 -5.86 -18.47
N ARG A 56 3.39 -5.39 -19.45
CA ARG A 56 2.10 -4.73 -19.18
C ARG A 56 1.13 -5.68 -18.50
N SER A 57 1.00 -6.91 -19.00
CA SER A 57 0.12 -7.91 -18.39
C SER A 57 0.55 -8.28 -16.97
N HIS A 58 1.86 -8.30 -16.69
CA HIS A 58 2.35 -8.49 -15.32
C HIS A 58 1.96 -7.32 -14.42
N LEU A 59 2.16 -6.08 -14.86
CA LEU A 59 1.77 -4.89 -14.11
C LEU A 59 0.26 -4.83 -13.83
N GLU A 60 -0.57 -5.21 -14.80
CA GLU A 60 -2.04 -5.30 -14.64
C GLU A 60 -2.42 -6.35 -13.58
N ARG A 61 -1.82 -7.54 -13.59
CA ARG A 61 -2.03 -8.56 -12.54
C ARG A 61 -1.55 -8.12 -11.16
N THR A 62 -0.41 -7.43 -11.10
CA THR A 62 0.12 -6.86 -9.86
C THR A 62 -0.84 -5.81 -9.30
N ARG A 63 -1.38 -4.94 -10.16
CA ARG A 63 -2.40 -3.96 -9.78
C ARG A 63 -3.63 -4.62 -9.17
N GLU A 64 -4.17 -5.67 -9.80
CA GLU A 64 -5.31 -6.43 -9.27
C GLU A 64 -5.03 -7.01 -7.88
N THR A 65 -3.84 -7.59 -7.68
CA THR A 65 -3.43 -8.16 -6.39
C THR A 65 -3.35 -7.08 -5.30
N ILE A 66 -2.73 -5.94 -5.61
CA ILE A 66 -2.60 -4.81 -4.67
C ILE A 66 -3.98 -4.22 -4.33
N ALA A 67 -4.89 -4.13 -5.30
CA ALA A 67 -6.26 -3.68 -5.06
C ALA A 67 -7.00 -4.62 -4.09
N GLY A 68 -6.84 -5.94 -4.24
CA GLY A 68 -7.41 -6.92 -3.31
C GLY A 68 -6.85 -6.79 -1.89
N HIS A 69 -5.55 -6.55 -1.74
CA HIS A 69 -4.96 -6.27 -0.42
C HIS A 69 -5.47 -4.95 0.19
N LEU A 70 -5.65 -3.91 -0.63
CA LEU A 70 -6.19 -2.63 -0.17
C LEU A 70 -7.62 -2.79 0.35
N GLU A 71 -8.47 -3.53 -0.36
CA GLU A 71 -9.84 -3.82 0.09
C GLU A 71 -9.84 -4.52 1.45
N GLN A 72 -8.99 -5.54 1.62
CA GLN A 72 -8.85 -6.24 2.91
C GLN A 72 -8.37 -5.30 4.02
N ALA A 73 -7.37 -4.46 3.75
CA ALA A 73 -6.86 -3.50 4.73
C ALA A 73 -7.94 -2.46 5.12
N GLN A 74 -8.72 -1.97 4.16
CA GLN A 74 -9.84 -1.06 4.43
C GLN A 74 -10.98 -1.72 5.22
N ALA A 75 -11.22 -3.02 4.99
CA ALA A 75 -12.17 -3.78 5.79
C ALA A 75 -11.74 -3.90 7.25
N LEU A 76 -10.44 -4.06 7.50
CA LEU A 76 -9.85 -4.09 8.86
C LEU A 76 -9.75 -2.71 9.51
N GLN A 77 -9.66 -1.63 8.71
CA GLN A 77 -9.59 -0.26 9.21
C GLN A 77 -10.91 0.21 9.83
N LYS A 78 -12.03 -0.38 9.42
CA LYS A 78 -13.31 -0.14 10.09
C LYS A 78 -13.20 -0.69 11.52
N PRO A 79 -13.66 0.05 12.53
CA PRO A 79 -13.49 -0.36 13.92
C PRO A 79 -14.03 -1.78 14.11
N ALA A 80 -13.16 -2.67 14.61
CA ALA A 80 -13.56 -3.96 15.15
C ALA A 80 -14.36 -3.70 16.44
N GLY A 81 -15.59 -3.20 16.31
CA GLY A 81 -16.39 -2.76 17.44
C GLY A 81 -17.64 -2.01 17.03
N GLY A 82 -18.70 -2.77 16.72
CA GLY A 82 -20.05 -2.45 17.18
C GLY A 82 -20.34 -3.24 18.44
#